data_AF-A0A1D6N9W0-F1
#
_entry.id   AF-A0A1D6N9W0-F1
#
_cell.length_a   1.000
_cell.length_b   1.000
_cell.length_c   1.000
_cell.angle_alpha   90.00
_cell.angle_beta   90.00
_cell.angle_gamma   90.00
#
_symmetry.space_group_name_H-M   'P 1'
#
loop_
_entity.id
_entity.type
_entity.pdbx_description
1 polymer ?
#
loop_
_entity_poly.entity_id
_entity_poly.type
_entity_poly.pdbx_seq_one_letter_code
_entity_poly.pdbx_strand_id
1 'polypeptide(L)'
;MPIIHHDISNEIPIHLQRMQYLAFSSLLGLTACLFWNIIATTAAWIKSEGVMIWLLAIIYFISGVPGAYVLWYRPLYNAMRTESALKFGWFFLFYLLHILFCVWSAVAPPFPFKGKSLAGILPAIDIIGRSAIVGIFYFIGFGMFCLESLLSIVVIQQVYMYFRGSGKAAEMKREAARGAMRNAF
;
A
#
# COMPACT_ATOMS: atom_id res chain seq x y z
N MET A 1 -6.93 2.31 30.27
CA MET A 1 -6.53 1.77 28.95
C MET A 1 -6.05 2.94 28.11
N PRO A 2 -4.75 3.22 27.92
CA PRO A 2 -4.35 4.30 27.03
C PRO A 2 -4.14 3.71 25.62
N ILE A 3 -5.01 4.05 24.65
CA ILE A 3 -4.89 5.23 23.80
C ILE A 3 -3.59 5.13 23.00
N ILE A 4 -3.73 4.76 21.72
CA ILE A 4 -2.70 4.94 20.69
C ILE A 4 -2.38 6.44 20.64
N HIS A 5 -1.34 6.88 21.35
CA HIS A 5 -0.77 8.21 21.18
C HIS A 5 0.00 8.21 19.86
N HIS A 6 -0.70 8.55 18.77
CA HIS A 6 -0.10 8.75 17.45
C HIS A 6 0.31 10.22 17.30
N ASP A 7 1.25 10.65 18.12
CA ASP A 7 1.67 12.03 18.17
C ASP A 7 2.85 12.26 17.21
N ILE A 8 2.55 12.20 15.91
CA ILE A 8 3.53 12.51 14.84
C ILE A 8 4.20 13.87 15.12
N SER A 9 3.45 14.82 15.70
CA SER A 9 3.93 16.13 16.12
C SER A 9 5.03 16.10 17.18
N ASN A 10 4.96 15.17 18.14
CA ASN A 10 5.90 15.08 19.26
C ASN A 10 7.04 14.07 19.04
N GLU A 11 6.84 13.02 18.24
CA GLU A 11 7.85 11.97 18.06
C GLU A 11 8.71 12.11 16.80
N ILE A 12 8.25 12.86 15.79
CA ILE A 12 8.97 13.03 14.52
C ILE A 12 9.41 14.50 14.37
N PRO A 13 10.66 14.76 13.97
CA PRO A 13 11.12 16.12 13.67
C PRO A 13 10.20 16.84 12.67
N ILE A 14 9.91 18.12 12.89
CA ILE A 14 8.93 18.91 12.09
C ILE A 14 9.13 18.80 10.57
N HIS A 15 10.38 18.69 10.12
CA HIS A 15 10.73 18.57 8.70
C HIS A 15 10.40 17.20 8.08
N LEU A 16 10.22 16.15 8.90
CA LEU A 16 9.87 14.79 8.50
C LEU A 16 8.38 14.48 8.65
N GLN A 17 7.65 15.26 9.45
CA GLN A 17 6.23 15.02 9.73
C GLN A 17 5.39 14.98 8.45
N ARG A 18 5.64 15.90 7.50
CA ARG A 18 4.93 15.92 6.21
C ARG A 18 5.05 14.60 5.45
N MET A 19 6.23 13.99 5.44
CA MET A 19 6.45 12.69 4.79
C MET A 19 5.69 11.58 5.52
N GLN A 20 5.69 11.59 6.85
CA GLN A 20 4.94 10.62 7.64
C GLN A 20 3.42 10.75 7.43
N TYR A 21 2.88 11.98 7.34
CA TYR A 21 1.47 12.21 7.06
C TYR A 21 1.06 11.73 5.65
N LEU A 22 1.92 11.89 4.65
CA LEU A 22 1.67 11.35 3.31
C LEU A 22 1.68 9.81 3.32
N ALA A 23 2.64 9.19 4.01
CA ALA A 23 2.67 7.74 4.18
C ALA A 23 1.45 7.21 4.96
N PHE A 24 1.01 7.92 6.00
CA PHE A 24 -0.22 7.61 6.73
C PHE A 24 -1.46 7.74 5.83
N SER A 25 -1.48 8.77 4.98
CA SER A 25 -2.57 8.98 4.01
C SER A 25 -2.64 7.83 3.00
N SER A 26 -1.50 7.28 2.56
CA SER A 26 -1.46 6.07 1.72
C SER A 26 -1.95 4.82 2.47
N LEU A 27 -1.69 4.68 3.77
CA LEU A 27 -2.23 3.57 4.57
C LEU A 27 -3.76 3.65 4.69
N LEU A 28 -4.28 4.86 4.93
CA LEU A 28 -5.72 5.12 4.94
C LEU A 28 -6.33 4.92 3.55
N GLY A 29 -5.65 5.36 2.50
CA GLY A 29 -6.08 5.18 1.12
C GLY A 29 -6.17 3.71 0.71
N LEU A 30 -5.18 2.89 1.07
CA LEU A 30 -5.26 1.43 0.91
C LEU A 30 -6.45 0.83 1.66
N THR A 31 -6.65 1.24 2.93
CA THR A 31 -7.76 0.76 3.75
C THR A 31 -9.10 1.11 3.10
N ALA A 32 -9.25 2.33 2.61
CA ALA A 32 -10.44 2.78 1.90
C ALA A 32 -10.66 2.01 0.59
N CYS A 33 -9.60 1.77 -0.20
CA CYS A 33 -9.67 0.99 -1.45
C CYS A 33 -10.14 -0.44 -1.19
N LEU A 34 -9.55 -1.12 -0.20
CA LEU A 34 -9.90 -2.50 0.14
C LEU A 34 -11.29 -2.60 0.79
N PHE A 35 -11.70 -1.60 1.58
CA PHE A 35 -13.04 -1.52 2.12
C PHE A 35 -14.09 -1.33 1.01
N TRP A 36 -13.83 -0.42 0.08
CA TRP A 36 -14.69 -0.23 -1.09
C TRP A 36 -14.74 -1.50 -1.96
N ASN A 37 -13.62 -2.22 -2.07
CA ASN A 37 -13.56 -3.49 -2.78
C ASN A 37 -14.50 -4.54 -2.18
N ILE A 38 -14.65 -4.60 -0.85
CA ILE A 38 -15.65 -5.45 -0.18
C ILE A 38 -17.06 -5.02 -0.58
N ILE A 39 -17.37 -3.73 -0.59
CA ILE A 39 -18.70 -3.22 -0.99
C ILE A 39 -19.01 -3.61 -2.44
N ALA A 40 -18.06 -3.38 -3.35
CA ALA A 40 -18.21 -3.70 -4.77
C ALA A 40 -18.41 -5.21 -5.00
N THR A 41 -17.59 -6.06 -4.37
CA THR A 41 -17.72 -7.52 -4.49
C THR A 41 -18.96 -8.07 -3.77
N THR A 42 -19.45 -7.41 -2.72
CA THR A 42 -20.74 -7.75 -2.07
C THR A 42 -21.90 -7.48 -3.04
N ALA A 43 -21.90 -6.32 -3.71
CA ALA A 43 -22.92 -6.02 -4.72
C ALA A 43 -22.88 -7.00 -5.91
N ALA A 44 -21.68 -7.40 -6.34
CA ALA A 44 -21.50 -8.43 -7.36
C ALA A 44 -22.03 -9.80 -6.91
N TRP A 45 -21.74 -10.21 -5.68
CA TRP A 45 -22.22 -11.48 -5.11
C TRP A 45 -23.75 -11.54 -5.03
N ILE A 46 -24.40 -10.44 -4.61
CA ILE A 46 -25.88 -10.34 -4.59
C ILE A 46 -26.47 -10.48 -6.00
N LYS A 47 -25.74 -10.05 -7.04
CA LYS A 47 -26.11 -10.20 -8.46
C LYS A 47 -25.65 -11.53 -9.07
N SER A 48 -25.46 -12.56 -8.23
CA SER A 48 -25.12 -13.93 -8.63
C SER A 48 -23.70 -14.13 -9.20
N GLU A 49 -22.76 -13.20 -8.95
CA GLU A 49 -21.33 -13.51 -9.12
C GLU A 49 -20.85 -14.43 -7.98
N GLY A 50 -19.79 -15.21 -8.21
CA GLY A 50 -19.44 -16.31 -7.30
C GLY A 50 -18.95 -15.86 -5.91
N VAL A 51 -19.37 -16.53 -4.84
CA VAL A 51 -18.97 -16.22 -3.44
C VAL A 51 -17.46 -16.14 -3.22
N MET A 52 -16.67 -16.85 -4.03
CA MET A 52 -15.21 -16.81 -4.02
C MET A 52 -14.64 -15.40 -4.22
N ILE A 53 -15.25 -14.56 -5.08
CA ILE A 53 -14.74 -13.20 -5.34
C ILE A 53 -14.90 -12.30 -4.10
N TRP A 54 -15.98 -12.51 -3.34
CA TRP A 54 -16.27 -11.81 -2.11
C TRP A 54 -15.36 -12.25 -0.95
N LEU A 55 -15.15 -13.56 -0.79
CA LEU A 55 -14.22 -14.10 0.21
C LEU A 55 -12.78 -13.59 0.00
N LEU A 56 -12.32 -13.54 -1.26
CA LEU A 56 -11.00 -12.99 -1.58
C LEU A 56 -10.89 -11.51 -1.21
N ALA A 57 -11.94 -10.70 -1.42
CA ALA A 57 -11.93 -9.30 -1.02
C ALA A 57 -11.77 -9.11 0.50
N ILE A 58 -12.42 -9.98 1.30
CA ILE A 58 -12.26 -9.99 2.76
C ILE A 58 -10.83 -10.37 3.16
N ILE A 59 -10.27 -11.41 2.53
CA ILE A 59 -8.88 -11.82 2.78
C ILE A 59 -7.92 -10.67 2.46
N TYR A 60 -8.10 -9.96 1.34
CA TYR A 60 -7.27 -8.81 0.99
C TYR A 60 -7.37 -7.70 2.04
N PHE A 61 -8.55 -7.44 2.59
CA PHE A 61 -8.71 -6.43 3.65
C PHE A 61 -8.01 -6.84 4.95
N ILE A 62 -8.28 -8.06 5.43
CA ILE A 62 -7.75 -8.56 6.71
C ILE A 62 -6.24 -8.79 6.67
N SER A 63 -5.67 -9.19 5.53
CA SER A 63 -4.23 -9.37 5.38
C SER A 63 -3.51 -8.11 4.91
N GLY A 64 -4.09 -7.36 3.98
CA GLY A 64 -3.47 -6.21 3.34
C GLY A 64 -3.30 -5.02 4.27
N VAL A 65 -4.31 -4.67 5.08
CA VAL A 65 -4.22 -3.51 5.99
C VAL A 65 -3.21 -3.75 7.12
N PRO A 66 -3.25 -4.87 7.87
CA PRO A 66 -2.23 -5.16 8.88
C PRO A 66 -0.85 -5.40 8.26
N GLY A 67 -0.79 -6.05 7.10
CA GLY A 67 0.45 -6.27 6.34
C GLY A 67 1.12 -4.94 5.98
N ALA A 68 0.38 -4.00 5.40
CA ALA A 68 0.86 -2.66 5.07
C ALA A 68 1.39 -1.91 6.30
N TYR A 69 0.65 -1.98 7.41
CA TYR A 69 1.06 -1.35 8.66
C TYR A 69 2.41 -1.90 9.19
N VAL A 70 2.56 -3.23 9.21
CA VAL A 70 3.76 -3.88 9.75
C VAL A 70 4.95 -3.80 8.80
N LEU A 71 4.73 -3.93 7.49
CA LEU A 71 5.79 -4.11 6.51
C LEU A 71 6.40 -2.81 6.02
N TRP A 72 5.64 -1.71 5.94
CA TRP A 72 6.18 -0.44 5.45
C TRP A 72 5.85 0.75 6.35
N TYR A 73 4.65 0.85 6.94
CA TYR A 73 4.30 2.03 7.75
C TYR A 73 5.14 2.14 9.04
N ARG A 74 5.14 1.07 9.84
CA ARG A 74 5.88 1.01 11.11
C ARG A 74 7.41 1.05 10.89
N PRO A 75 7.98 0.35 9.89
CA PRO A 75 9.40 0.51 9.56
C PRO A 75 9.77 1.94 9.15
N LEU A 76 8.94 2.62 8.35
CA LEU A 76 9.16 4.02 7.98
C LEU A 76 9.12 4.94 9.21
N TYR A 77 8.11 4.81 10.06
CA TYR A 77 7.99 5.56 11.31
C TYR A 77 9.25 5.42 12.16
N ASN A 78 9.69 4.17 12.35
CA ASN A 78 10.90 3.86 13.10
C ASN A 78 12.17 4.37 12.41
N ALA A 79 12.23 4.39 11.08
CA ALA A 79 13.35 4.93 10.31
C ALA A 79 13.46 6.45 10.44
N MET A 80 12.33 7.15 10.47
CA MET A 80 12.27 8.61 10.69
C MET A 80 12.69 8.97 12.13
N ARG A 81 12.37 8.12 13.11
CA ARG A 81 12.75 8.35 14.52
C ARG A 81 14.19 7.97 14.86
N THR A 82 14.69 6.84 14.35
CA THR A 82 16.03 6.33 14.71
C THR A 82 17.08 6.52 13.62
N GLU A 83 16.75 7.23 12.54
CA GLU A 83 17.61 7.53 11.39
C GLU A 83 18.25 6.33 10.67
N SER A 84 17.83 5.10 10.95
CA SER A 84 18.49 3.87 10.49
C SER A 84 18.30 3.62 8.99
N ALA A 85 19.41 3.52 8.25
CA ALA A 85 19.41 3.27 6.80
C ALA A 85 18.82 1.90 6.41
N LEU A 86 19.02 0.85 7.23
CA LEU A 86 18.46 -0.48 6.98
C LEU A 86 16.92 -0.47 7.01
N LYS A 87 16.32 0.29 7.93
CA LYS A 87 14.85 0.42 8.03
C LYS A 87 14.28 1.17 6.82
N PHE A 88 15.01 2.16 6.28
CA PHE A 88 14.65 2.79 5.00
C PHE A 88 14.69 1.79 3.84
N GLY A 89 15.72 0.95 3.77
CA GLY A 89 15.81 -0.13 2.77
C GLY A 89 14.62 -1.09 2.83
N TRP A 90 14.23 -1.51 4.04
CA TRP A 90 13.05 -2.34 4.26
C TRP A 90 11.76 -1.65 3.80
N PHE A 91 11.58 -0.37 4.14
CA PHE A 91 10.46 0.42 3.66
C PHE A 91 10.40 0.43 2.11
N PHE A 92 11.50 0.77 1.42
CA PHE A 92 11.49 0.83 -0.04
C PHE A 92 11.10 -0.50 -0.69
N LEU A 93 11.60 -1.62 -0.18
CA LEU A 93 11.29 -2.94 -0.70
C LEU A 93 9.78 -3.24 -0.64
N PHE A 94 9.17 -3.12 0.55
CA PHE A 94 7.75 -3.43 0.73
C PHE A 94 6.82 -2.37 0.16
N TYR A 95 7.26 -1.11 0.12
CA TYR A 95 6.46 -0.04 -0.46
C TYR A 95 6.44 -0.12 -2.00
N LEU A 96 7.49 -0.64 -2.64
CA LEU A 96 7.44 -0.99 -4.07
C LEU A 96 6.42 -2.11 -4.34
N LEU A 97 6.38 -3.15 -3.48
CA LEU A 97 5.37 -4.20 -3.59
C LEU A 97 3.95 -3.66 -3.40
N HIS A 98 3.76 -2.69 -2.50
CA HIS A 98 2.50 -1.96 -2.32
C HIS A 98 2.10 -1.21 -3.59
N ILE A 99 3.00 -0.43 -4.20
CA ILE A 99 2.73 0.27 -5.46
C ILE A 99 2.34 -0.72 -6.57
N LEU A 100 3.10 -1.81 -6.72
CA LEU A 100 2.80 -2.86 -7.70
C LEU A 100 1.42 -3.48 -7.45
N PHE A 101 1.07 -3.73 -6.19
CA PHE A 101 -0.25 -4.22 -5.80
C PHE A 101 -1.36 -3.23 -6.15
N CYS A 102 -1.19 -1.93 -5.90
CA CYS A 102 -2.18 -0.91 -6.23
C CYS A 102 -2.40 -0.78 -7.74
N VAL A 103 -1.32 -0.75 -8.53
CA VAL A 103 -1.40 -0.71 -10.00
C VAL A 103 -2.03 -1.99 -10.55
N TRP A 104 -1.62 -3.14 -10.02
CA TRP A 104 -2.22 -4.43 -10.37
C TRP A 104 -3.71 -4.48 -10.04
N SER A 105 -4.11 -3.94 -8.89
CA SER A 105 -5.51 -3.88 -8.46
C SER A 105 -6.34 -2.91 -9.30
N ALA A 106 -5.76 -1.82 -9.77
CA ALA A 106 -6.40 -0.91 -10.71
C ALA A 106 -6.71 -1.61 -12.05
N VAL A 107 -5.77 -2.40 -12.57
CA VAL A 107 -6.01 -3.17 -13.81
C VAL A 107 -6.94 -4.36 -13.54
N ALA A 108 -6.74 -5.06 -12.43
CA ALA A 108 -7.37 -6.32 -12.03
C ALA A 108 -7.37 -7.37 -13.17
N PRO A 109 -6.19 -7.80 -13.65
CA PRO A 109 -6.10 -8.82 -14.69
C PRO A 109 -6.74 -10.15 -14.26
N PRO A 110 -7.26 -10.96 -15.21
CA PRO A 110 -8.00 -12.20 -14.93
C PRO A 110 -7.17 -13.36 -14.35
N PHE A 111 -5.86 -13.19 -14.20
CA PHE A 111 -4.89 -14.16 -13.69
C PHE A 111 -4.21 -13.59 -12.44
N PRO A 112 -3.82 -14.38 -11.41
CA PRO A 112 -3.94 -15.84 -11.23
C PRO A 112 -5.27 -16.34 -10.62
N PHE A 113 -6.13 -15.44 -10.13
CA PHE A 113 -7.46 -15.76 -9.64
C PHE A 113 -8.49 -15.00 -10.47
N LYS A 114 -9.64 -15.63 -10.78
CA LYS A 114 -10.75 -15.05 -11.58
C LYS A 114 -10.89 -13.55 -11.28
N GLY A 115 -10.43 -12.69 -12.18
CA GLY A 115 -10.09 -11.26 -11.94
C GLY A 115 -11.26 -10.31 -11.66
N LYS A 116 -12.22 -10.74 -10.84
CA LYS A 116 -13.35 -9.96 -10.32
C LYS A 116 -13.28 -9.76 -8.81
N SER A 117 -12.27 -10.30 -8.13
CA SER A 117 -12.09 -10.10 -6.69
C SER A 117 -11.54 -8.71 -6.32
N LEU A 118 -11.05 -7.97 -7.32
CA LEU A 118 -10.57 -6.60 -7.20
C LEU A 118 -11.41 -5.68 -8.09
N ALA A 119 -11.83 -4.54 -7.55
CA ALA A 119 -12.59 -3.51 -8.24
C ALA A 119 -11.69 -2.70 -9.20
N GLY A 120 -11.15 -3.36 -10.22
CA GLY A 120 -10.34 -2.76 -11.28
C GLY A 120 -11.11 -2.53 -12.58
N ILE A 121 -10.44 -1.94 -13.57
CA ILE A 121 -11.06 -1.54 -14.84
C ILE A 121 -11.54 -2.74 -15.67
N LEU A 122 -10.78 -3.84 -15.71
CA LEU A 122 -11.16 -5.02 -16.49
C LEU A 122 -12.45 -5.67 -15.99
N PRO A 123 -12.62 -5.97 -14.69
CA PRO A 123 -13.90 -6.46 -14.18
C PRO A 123 -15.02 -5.43 -14.24
N ALA A 124 -14.73 -4.12 -14.15
CA ALA A 124 -15.74 -3.08 -14.35
C ALA A 124 -16.38 -3.18 -15.74
N ILE A 125 -15.56 -3.33 -16.79
CA ILE A 125 -16.02 -3.46 -18.19
C ILE A 125 -16.73 -4.79 -18.43
N ASP A 126 -16.29 -5.90 -17.83
CA ASP A 126 -16.98 -7.19 -17.96
C ASP A 126 -18.38 -7.17 -17.30
N ILE A 127 -18.50 -6.54 -16.13
CA ILE A 127 -19.73 -6.58 -15.33
C ILE A 127 -20.74 -5.51 -15.78
N ILE A 128 -20.31 -4.37 -16.34
CA ILE A 128 -21.24 -3.28 -16.72
C ILE A 128 -22.30 -3.74 -17.73
N GLY A 129 -21.97 -4.69 -18.61
CA GLY A 129 -22.93 -5.28 -19.56
C GLY A 129 -23.99 -6.17 -18.91
N ARG A 130 -23.75 -6.66 -17.69
CA ARG A 130 -24.69 -7.50 -16.91
C ARG A 130 -25.45 -6.69 -15.88
N SER A 131 -24.78 -5.78 -15.19
CA SER A 131 -25.38 -4.89 -14.19
C SER A 131 -24.64 -3.56 -14.14
N ALA A 132 -25.30 -2.51 -14.63
CA ALA A 132 -24.73 -1.16 -14.63
C ALA A 132 -24.34 -0.69 -13.23
N ILE A 133 -25.15 -0.98 -12.20
CA ILE A 133 -24.89 -0.59 -10.81
C ILE A 133 -23.60 -1.23 -10.30
N VAL A 134 -23.40 -2.54 -10.51
CA VAL A 134 -22.19 -3.23 -10.07
C VAL A 134 -20.98 -2.73 -10.86
N GLY A 135 -21.13 -2.51 -12.18
CA GLY A 135 -20.08 -1.90 -13.00
C GLY A 135 -19.63 -0.53 -12.47
N ILE A 136 -20.57 0.35 -12.09
CA ILE A 136 -20.26 1.67 -11.50
C ILE A 136 -19.47 1.51 -10.19
N PHE A 137 -19.84 0.57 -9.32
CA PHE A 137 -19.11 0.33 -8.08
C PHE A 137 -17.66 -0.10 -8.33
N TYR A 138 -17.43 -0.92 -9.36
CA TYR A 138 -16.09 -1.31 -9.78
C TYR A 138 -15.30 -0.16 -10.40
N PHE A 139 -15.95 0.72 -11.18
CA PHE A 139 -15.31 1.94 -11.70
C PHE A 139 -14.88 2.90 -10.59
N ILE A 140 -15.68 3.04 -9.53
CA ILE A 140 -15.28 3.83 -8.35
C ILE A 140 -14.05 3.22 -7.69
N GLY A 141 -14.05 1.89 -7.49
CA GLY A 141 -12.88 1.19 -6.95
C GLY A 141 -11.62 1.38 -7.81
N PHE A 142 -11.76 1.34 -9.14
CA PHE A 142 -10.68 1.59 -10.07
C PHE A 142 -10.10 3.01 -9.90
N GLY A 143 -10.98 4.01 -9.79
CA GLY A 143 -10.57 5.38 -9.51
C GLY A 143 -9.81 5.50 -8.19
N MET A 144 -10.28 4.84 -7.13
CA MET A 144 -9.59 4.83 -5.83
C MET A 144 -8.20 4.19 -5.92
N PHE A 145 -8.06 3.03 -6.58
CA PHE A 145 -6.76 2.38 -6.77
C PHE A 145 -5.81 3.20 -7.63
N CYS A 146 -6.31 3.95 -8.63
CA CYS A 146 -5.50 4.90 -9.40
C CYS A 146 -4.98 6.03 -8.53
N LEU A 147 -5.86 6.66 -7.74
CA LEU A 147 -5.47 7.74 -6.82
C LEU A 147 -4.46 7.25 -5.78
N GLU A 148 -4.67 6.06 -5.21
CA GLU A 148 -3.74 5.45 -4.26
C GLU A 148 -2.38 5.14 -4.90
N SER A 149 -2.36 4.67 -6.15
CA SER A 149 -1.12 4.44 -6.89
C SER A 149 -0.33 5.75 -7.09
N LEU A 150 -1.01 6.83 -7.48
CA LEU A 150 -0.40 8.15 -7.65
C LEU A 150 0.14 8.69 -6.32
N LEU A 151 -0.65 8.62 -5.25
CA LEU A 151 -0.23 9.02 -3.90
C LEU A 151 1.01 8.22 -3.47
N SER A 152 1.01 6.92 -3.70
CA SER A 152 2.13 6.04 -3.34
C SER A 152 3.41 6.39 -4.13
N ILE A 153 3.28 6.75 -5.42
CA ILE A 153 4.42 7.24 -6.20
C ILE A 153 4.97 8.55 -5.63
N VAL A 154 4.11 9.47 -5.20
CA VAL A 154 4.55 10.72 -4.55
C VAL A 154 5.27 10.43 -3.23
N VAL A 155 4.74 9.53 -2.40
CA VAL A 155 5.36 9.15 -1.11
C VAL A 155 6.76 8.56 -1.33
N ILE A 156 6.91 7.58 -2.23
CA ILE A 156 8.20 6.94 -2.44
C ILE A 156 9.23 7.92 -2.99
N GLN A 157 8.83 8.84 -3.86
CA GLN A 157 9.70 9.90 -4.37
C GLN A 157 10.18 10.83 -3.24
N GLN A 158 9.27 11.30 -2.38
CA GLN A 158 9.62 12.16 -1.25
C GLN A 158 10.61 11.48 -0.29
N VAL A 159 10.31 10.23 0.09
CA VAL A 159 11.19 9.46 0.99
C VAL A 159 12.53 9.14 0.34
N TYR A 160 12.55 8.83 -0.96
CA TYR A 160 13.79 8.59 -1.72
C TYR A 160 14.67 9.83 -1.79
N MET A 161 14.09 10.99 -2.08
CA MET A 161 14.83 12.26 -2.13
C MET A 161 15.44 12.62 -0.78
N TYR A 162 14.69 12.44 0.32
CA TYR A 162 15.21 12.61 1.68
C TYR A 162 16.33 11.61 1.98
N PHE A 163 16.14 10.33 1.65
CA PHE A 163 17.14 9.28 1.89
C PHE A 163 18.45 9.52 1.13
N ARG A 164 18.36 10.01 -0.11
CA ARG A 164 19.54 10.35 -0.94
C ARG A 164 20.23 11.63 -0.46
N GLY A 165 19.46 12.65 -0.07
CA GLY A 165 19.99 13.94 0.41
C GLY A 165 20.64 13.86 1.79
N SER A 166 20.24 12.90 2.62
CA SER A 166 20.76 12.72 4.00
C SER A 166 22.05 11.92 4.10
N GLY A 167 22.65 11.47 2.99
CA GLY A 167 23.90 10.68 2.99
C GLY A 167 23.74 9.23 3.48
N LYS A 168 22.56 8.84 3.96
CA LYS A 168 22.21 7.48 4.45
C LYS A 168 22.41 6.40 3.38
N ALA A 169 22.29 6.76 2.09
CA ALA A 169 22.62 5.86 0.98
C ALA A 169 24.09 5.43 0.96
N ALA A 170 25.02 6.35 1.27
CA ALA A 170 26.44 6.04 1.34
C ALA A 170 26.80 5.25 2.60
N GLU A 171 26.13 5.56 3.72
CA GLU A 171 26.25 4.81 4.97
C GLU A 171 25.81 3.35 4.79
N MET A 172 24.64 3.11 4.19
CA MET A 172 24.14 1.75 3.94
C MET A 172 25.10 0.93 3.06
N LYS A 173 25.71 1.55 2.03
CA LYS A 173 26.73 0.90 1.19
C LYS A 173 27.97 0.54 2.00
N ARG A 174 28.42 1.42 2.92
CA ARG A 174 29.57 1.16 3.80
C ARG A 174 29.28 0.06 4.82
N GLU A 175 28.09 0.06 5.42
CA GLU A 175 27.65 -0.99 6.34
C GLU A 175 27.53 -2.36 5.64
N ALA A 176 26.93 -2.41 4.44
CA ALA A 176 26.83 -3.63 3.66
C ALA A 176 28.22 -4.18 3.27
N ALA A 177 29.15 -3.31 2.87
CA ALA A 177 30.53 -3.70 2.59
C ALA A 177 31.24 -4.24 3.84
N ARG A 178 31.09 -3.59 5.00
CA ARG A 178 31.65 -4.07 6.27
C ARG A 178 31.04 -5.39 6.73
N GLY A 179 29.73 -5.57 6.55
CA GLY A 179 29.02 -6.80 6.89
C GLY A 179 29.43 -8.00 6.02
N ALA A 180 29.59 -7.78 4.71
CA ALA A 180 30.08 -8.80 3.80
C ALA A 180 31.53 -9.21 4.14
N MET A 181 32.39 -8.24 4.48
CA MET A 181 33.76 -8.52 4.91
C MET A 181 33.80 -9.31 6.22
N ARG A 182 32.94 -8.99 7.21
CA ARG A 182 32.91 -9.70 8.50
C ARG A 182 32.38 -11.13 8.41
N ASN A 183 31.63 -11.46 7.36
CA ASN A 183 31.13 -12.82 7.11
C ASN A 183 32.05 -13.63 6.16
N ALA A 184 33.10 -13.02 5.62
CA ALA A 184 34.07 -13.64 4.73
C ALA A 184 35.38 -14.07 5.44
N PHE A 185 35.51 -13.73 6.74
CA PHE A 185 36.57 -14.15 7.65
C PHE A 185 35.95 -14.88 8.85
#